data_AF-A0A2W4IT94-F1
#
_entry.id   AF-A0A2W4IT94-F1
#
_cell.length_a   1.000
_cell.length_b   1.000
_cell.length_c   1.000
_cell.angle_alpha   90.00
_cell.angle_beta   90.00
_cell.angle_gamma   90.00
#
_symmetry.space_group_name_H-M   'P 1'
#
loop_
_entity.id
_entity.type
_entity.pdbx_description
1 polymer ?
#
loop_
_entity_poly.entity_id
_entity_poly.type
_entity_poly.pdbx_seq_one_letter_code
_entity_poly.pdbx_strand_id
1 'polypeptide(L)'
;PAAPESELASLPWLPLERATVLDAEDEWIPTPWRELGTELAATPLGKPDRALLLGRPGGPSFRAAEVARLAHLAGIVAVVLDG
;
A
#
# COMPACT_ATOMS: atom_id res chain seq x y z
N PRO A 1 2.47 14.30 11.79
CA PRO A 1 3.40 13.17 11.55
C PRO A 1 2.63 11.85 11.51
N ALA A 2 2.16 11.44 10.33
CA ALA A 2 1.36 10.21 10.16
C ALA A 2 1.62 9.48 8.83
N ALA A 3 2.43 10.06 7.93
CA ALA A 3 2.94 9.36 6.78
C ALA A 3 4.38 8.90 7.10
N PRO A 4 4.78 7.68 6.74
CA PRO A 4 6.15 7.27 6.90
C PRO A 4 7.07 8.12 6.01
N GLU A 5 8.08 8.74 6.61
CA GLU A 5 9.05 9.63 5.94
C GLU A 5 10.24 8.85 5.34
N SER A 6 10.23 7.52 5.43
CA SER A 6 11.34 6.66 4.97
C SER A 6 11.25 6.39 3.47
N GLU A 7 12.37 6.55 2.77
CA GLU A 7 12.48 6.14 1.37
C GLU A 7 12.39 4.61 1.22
N LEU A 8 11.62 4.16 0.24
CA LEU A 8 11.54 2.76 -0.16
C LEU A 8 12.68 2.45 -1.13
N ALA A 9 13.53 1.48 -0.79
CA ALA A 9 14.66 1.09 -1.64
C ALA A 9 14.25 0.27 -2.87
N SER A 10 13.16 -0.51 -2.76
CA SER A 10 12.62 -1.31 -3.85
C SER A 10 11.12 -1.59 -3.65
N LEU A 11 10.44 -2.01 -4.72
CA LEU A 11 9.01 -2.33 -4.73
C LEU A 11 8.80 -3.69 -5.45
N PRO A 12 9.22 -4.82 -4.84
CA PRO A 12 9.25 -6.13 -5.53
C PRO A 12 7.85 -6.67 -5.90
N TRP A 13 6.80 -6.10 -5.32
CA TRP A 13 5.40 -6.40 -5.58
C TRP A 13 4.79 -5.57 -6.73
N LEU A 14 5.55 -4.65 -7.34
CA LEU A 14 5.16 -3.98 -8.58
C LEU A 14 5.67 -4.74 -9.81
N PRO A 15 4.91 -4.78 -10.93
CA PRO A 15 3.57 -4.21 -11.11
C PRO A 15 2.49 -4.95 -10.32
N LEU A 16 1.43 -4.24 -9.94
CA LEU A 16 0.36 -4.77 -9.11
C LEU A 16 -0.96 -4.86 -9.89
N GLU A 17 -1.53 -6.06 -9.97
CA GLU A 17 -2.77 -6.30 -10.74
C GLU A 17 -4.06 -5.95 -9.97
N ARG A 18 -4.02 -6.06 -8.63
CA ARG A 18 -5.19 -5.89 -7.76
C ARG A 18 -4.79 -5.46 -6.37
N ALA A 19 -5.73 -4.90 -5.64
CA ALA A 19 -5.50 -4.55 -4.25
C ALA A 19 -5.15 -5.78 -3.39
N THR A 20 -4.13 -5.66 -2.55
CA THR A 20 -3.61 -6.75 -1.73
C THR A 20 -3.09 -6.23 -0.39
N VAL A 21 -3.16 -7.09 0.62
CA VAL A 21 -2.34 -6.95 1.83
C VAL A 21 -0.93 -7.40 1.49
N LEU A 22 0.08 -6.69 1.99
CA LEU A 22 1.50 -7.02 1.82
C LEU A 22 2.03 -7.61 3.13
N ASP A 23 3.04 -8.48 3.03
CA ASP A 23 3.76 -8.95 4.20
C ASP A 23 4.60 -7.80 4.77
N ALA A 24 4.25 -7.36 5.98
CA ALA A 24 4.90 -6.24 6.66
C ALA A 24 6.30 -6.60 7.20
N GLU A 25 6.65 -7.89 7.26
CA GLU A 25 7.94 -8.37 7.77
C GLU A 25 8.97 -8.61 6.67
N ASP A 26 8.59 -8.42 5.40
CA ASP A 26 9.44 -8.65 4.24
C ASP A 26 10.69 -7.75 4.24
N GLU A 27 11.76 -8.18 3.57
CA GLU A 27 13.09 -7.56 3.64
C GLU A 27 13.12 -6.15 3.05
N TRP A 28 12.29 -5.88 2.03
CA TRP A 28 12.19 -4.57 1.38
C TRP A 28 11.53 -3.50 2.25
N ILE A 29 10.86 -3.89 3.35
CA ILE A 29 10.23 -2.96 4.27
C ILE A 29 11.30 -2.17 5.03
N PRO A 30 11.18 -0.84 5.16
CA PRO A 30 12.07 -0.07 6.03
C PRO A 30 11.99 -0.56 7.48
N THR A 31 13.15 -0.75 8.13
CA THR A 31 13.23 -1.18 9.54
C THR A 31 12.33 -0.37 10.48
N PRO A 32 12.24 0.98 10.39
CA PRO A 32 11.37 1.73 11.27
C PRO A 32 9.89 1.33 11.16
N TRP A 33 9.43 0.83 10.01
CA TRP A 33 8.04 0.44 9.83
C TRP A 33 7.77 -0.93 10.45
N ARG A 34 8.72 -1.87 10.32
CA ARG A 34 8.68 -3.17 11.00
C ARG A 34 8.69 -3.00 12.52
N GLU A 35 9.58 -2.17 13.05
CA GLU A 35 9.66 -1.89 14.49
C GLU A 35 8.37 -1.29 15.07
N LEU A 36 7.64 -0.51 14.26
CA LEU A 36 6.34 0.05 14.62
C LEU A 36 5.16 -0.93 14.41
N GLY A 37 5.43 -2.15 13.92
CA GLY A 37 4.38 -3.11 13.54
C GLY A 37 3.43 -2.52 12.51
N THR A 38 3.98 -1.89 11.46
CA THR A 38 3.19 -1.19 10.45
C THR A 38 2.58 -2.18 9.47
N GLU A 39 1.27 -2.34 9.52
CA GLU A 39 0.51 -3.13 8.55
C GLU A 39 0.45 -2.43 7.20
N LEU A 40 0.53 -3.19 6.10
CA LEU A 40 0.62 -2.66 4.75
C LEU A 40 -0.45 -3.23 3.81
N ALA A 41 -1.04 -2.36 3.00
CA ALA A 41 -1.88 -2.72 1.87
C ALA A 41 -1.55 -1.85 0.66
N ALA A 42 -1.65 -2.42 -0.53
CA ALA A 42 -1.42 -1.70 -1.79
C ALA A 42 -2.57 -1.91 -2.76
N THR A 43 -2.78 -0.95 -3.67
CA THR A 43 -3.73 -1.04 -4.78
C THR A 43 -3.15 -0.37 -6.03
N PRO A 44 -3.39 -0.90 -7.24
CA PRO A 44 -3.02 -0.20 -8.47
C PRO A 44 -3.75 1.15 -8.58
N LEU A 45 -3.12 2.11 -9.26
CA LEU A 45 -3.62 3.47 -9.48
C LEU A 45 -3.54 3.83 -10.96
N GLY A 46 -4.61 3.55 -11.70
CA GLY A 46 -4.75 3.80 -13.15
C GLY A 46 -3.99 2.80 -14.01
N LYS A 47 -2.69 2.65 -13.79
CA LYS A 47 -1.80 1.72 -14.50
C LYS A 47 -1.19 0.68 -13.54
N PRO A 48 -0.84 -0.53 -14.00
CA PRO A 48 -0.28 -1.58 -13.14
C PRO A 48 1.10 -1.24 -12.52
N ASP A 49 1.85 -0.33 -13.14
CA ASP A 49 3.18 0.13 -12.69
C ASP A 49 3.13 1.26 -11.67
N ARG A 50 1.92 1.75 -11.34
CA ARG A 50 1.69 2.78 -10.32
C ARG A 50 0.72 2.24 -9.28
N ALA A 51 1.05 2.42 -8.01
CA ALA A 51 0.20 1.98 -6.91
C ALA A 51 0.10 3.03 -5.80
N LEU A 52 -0.99 2.94 -5.04
CA LEU A 52 -1.13 3.57 -3.73
C LEU A 52 -0.76 2.54 -2.65
N LEU A 53 0.26 2.86 -1.86
CA LEU A 53 0.65 2.09 -0.67
C LEU A 53 0.07 2.76 0.57
N LEU A 54 -0.59 1.98 1.41
CA LEU A 54 -1.19 2.41 2.67
C LEU A 54 -0.50 1.70 3.84
N GLY A 55 0.01 2.49 4.79
CA GLY A 55 0.57 1.99 6.04
C GLY A 55 -0.29 2.33 7.25
N ARG A 56 -0.44 1.37 8.17
CA ARG A 56 -1.13 1.53 9.46
C ARG A 56 -0.23 1.09 10.62
N PRO A 57 0.40 2.04 11.34
CA PRO A 57 1.20 1.71 12.52
C PRO A 57 0.38 1.06 13.64
N GLY A 58 0.89 -0.02 14.24
CA GLY A 58 0.36 -0.65 15.46
C GLY A 58 -1.06 -1.22 15.38
N GLY A 59 -1.64 -1.32 14.19
CA GLY A 59 -3.02 -1.75 14.00
C GLY A 59 -3.12 -3.26 13.77
N PRO A 60 -4.33 -3.86 13.91
CA PRO A 60 -4.54 -5.22 13.45
C PRO A 60 -4.32 -5.31 11.92
N SER A 61 -4.25 -6.50 11.35
CA SER A 61 -4.13 -6.65 9.88
C SER A 61 -5.35 -6.11 9.12
N PHE A 62 -5.13 -5.66 7.89
CA PHE A 62 -6.20 -5.13 7.04
C PHE A 62 -7.28 -6.18 6.75
N ARG A 63 -8.55 -5.81 6.95
CA ARG A 63 -9.69 -6.68 6.61
C ARG A 63 -9.94 -6.66 5.11
N ALA A 64 -10.46 -7.76 4.57
CA ALA A 64 -10.84 -7.85 3.15
C ALA A 64 -11.75 -6.70 2.69
N ALA A 65 -12.69 -6.27 3.53
CA ALA A 65 -13.57 -5.14 3.23
C ALA A 65 -12.85 -3.78 3.18
N GLU A 66 -11.77 -3.59 3.96
CA GLU A 66 -10.94 -2.39 3.88
C GLU A 66 -10.16 -2.37 2.56
N VAL A 67 -9.57 -3.49 2.18
CA VAL A 67 -8.84 -3.65 0.90
C VAL A 67 -9.76 -3.42 -0.31
N ALA A 68 -10.99 -3.94 -0.26
CA ALA A 68 -11.98 -3.71 -1.31
C ALA A 68 -12.37 -2.23 -1.45
N ARG A 69 -12.52 -1.51 -0.33
CA ARG A 69 -12.79 -0.06 -0.36
C ARG A 69 -11.59 0.74 -0.87
N LEU A 70 -10.38 0.33 -0.52
CA LEU A 70 -9.15 0.93 -1.02
C LEU A 70 -9.06 0.80 -2.55
N ALA A 71 -9.37 -0.38 -3.10
CA ALA A 71 -9.44 -0.60 -4.54
C ALA A 71 -10.47 0.30 -5.23
N HIS A 72 -11.67 0.42 -4.65
CA HIS A 72 -12.72 1.27 -5.18
C HIS A 72 -12.30 2.74 -5.20
N LEU A 73 -11.71 3.24 -4.11
CA LEU A 73 -11.19 4.61 -4.04
C LEU A 73 -10.11 4.87 -5.08
N ALA A 74 -9.14 3.96 -5.22
CA ALA A 74 -8.08 4.11 -6.22
C ALA A 74 -8.62 4.11 -7.65
N GLY A 75 -9.68 3.32 -7.93
CA GLY A 75 -10.38 3.36 -9.21
C GLY A 75 -11.00 4.72 -9.52
N ILE A 76 -11.60 5.39 -8.52
CA ILE A 76 -12.14 6.76 -8.69
C ILE A 76 -11.00 7.75 -8.95
N VAL A 77 -9.93 7.68 -8.16
CA VAL A 77 -8.78 8.61 -8.30
C VAL A 77 -8.08 8.44 -9.64
N ALA A 78 -7.97 7.21 -10.15
CA ALA A 78 -7.37 6.92 -11.45
C ALA A 78 -8.04 7.71 -12.59
N VAL A 79 -9.39 7.78 -12.60
CA VAL A 79 -10.14 8.54 -13.61
C VAL A 79 -9.75 10.03 -13.63
N VAL A 80 -9.42 10.60 -12.47
CA VAL A 80 -8.98 12.01 -12.36
C VAL A 80 -7.54 12.20 -12.83
N LEU A 81 -6.68 11.18 -12.65
CA LEU A 81 -5.27 11.25 -13.01
C LEU A 81 -4.99 10.94 -14.48
N ASP A 82 -5.88 10.22 -15.14
CA ASP A 82 -5.84 9.91 -16.57
C ASP A 82 -6.57 10.96 -17.43
N GLY A 83 -7.23 11.94 -16.80
CA GLY A 83 -7.91 13.07 -17.45
C GLY A 83 -7.05 14.32 -17.64
#